data_AF-A0A220TZQ2-F1
#
_entry.id   AF-A0A220TZQ2-F1
#
_cell.length_a   1.000
_cell.length_b   1.000
_cell.length_c   1.000
_cell.angle_alpha   90.00
_cell.angle_beta   90.00
_cell.angle_gamma   90.00
#
_symmetry.space_group_name_H-M   'P 1'
#
loop_
_entity.id
_entity.type
_entity.pdbx_description
1 polymer ?
#
loop_
_entity_poly.entity_id
_entity_poly.type
_entity_poly.pdbx_seq_one_letter_code
_entity_poly.pdbx_strand_id
1 'polypeptide(L)'
;MEQIIALGGGGFSIEPDNPLLDLYILEQSDKLYPKICFLATASGDAEGYIERFYDFFKDQKCKPSHLSLFKPFTKNIEQFIIKVKNLLGQLVQGQMQGHTE
;
A
#
# COMPACT_ATOMS: atom_id res chain seq x y z
N MET A 1 9.67 10.34 -12.07
CA MET A 1 8.67 11.05 -12.89
C MET A 1 7.30 10.70 -12.34
N GLU A 2 6.38 11.66 -12.25
CA GLU A 2 5.00 11.35 -11.83
C GLU A 2 4.25 10.71 -13.01
N GLN A 3 3.60 9.57 -12.78
CA GLN A 3 2.87 8.84 -13.81
C GLN A 3 1.40 8.68 -13.41
N ILE A 4 0.52 8.76 -14.40
CA ILE A 4 -0.89 8.39 -14.27
C ILE A 4 -1.12 7.16 -15.14
N ILE A 5 -1.48 6.04 -14.52
CA ILE A 5 -1.79 4.79 -15.22
C ILE A 5 -3.30 4.60 -15.16
N ALA A 6 -3.95 4.58 -16.33
CA ALA A 6 -5.37 4.29 -16.44
C ALA A 6 -5.59 2.81 -16.80
N LEU A 7 -6.46 2.12 -16.07
CA LEU A 7 -6.71 0.69 -16.18
C LEU A 7 -8.19 0.44 -16.41
N GLY A 8 -8.53 -0.47 -17.34
CA GLY A 8 -9.91 -0.90 -17.59
C GLY A 8 -10.43 -1.97 -16.63
N GLY A 9 -9.59 -2.42 -15.69
CA GLY A 9 -9.80 -3.57 -14.81
C GLY A 9 -8.51 -4.40 -14.70
N GLY A 10 -8.46 -5.37 -13.79
CA GLY A 10 -7.35 -6.33 -13.65
C GLY A 10 -6.63 -6.26 -12.30
N GLY A 11 -5.45 -6.88 -12.26
CA GLY A 11 -4.58 -6.94 -11.08
C GLY A 11 -5.19 -7.73 -9.93
N PHE A 12 -4.77 -7.43 -8.69
CA PHE A 12 -5.18 -8.12 -7.46
C PHE A 12 -6.71 -8.28 -7.28
N SER A 13 -7.48 -7.42 -7.95
CA SER A 13 -8.94 -7.34 -7.83
C SER A 13 -9.70 -8.39 -8.66
N ILE A 14 -9.15 -8.76 -9.83
CA ILE A 14 -9.83 -9.59 -10.84
C ILE A 14 -8.98 -10.81 -11.21
N GLU A 15 -7.65 -10.68 -11.20
CA GLU A 15 -6.69 -11.70 -11.63
C GLU A 15 -5.63 -11.96 -10.54
N PRO A 16 -6.01 -12.49 -9.37
CA PRO A 16 -5.09 -12.62 -8.22
C PRO A 16 -3.87 -13.52 -8.51
N ASP A 17 -4.01 -14.46 -9.45
CA ASP A 17 -2.92 -15.36 -9.87
C ASP A 17 -2.01 -14.75 -10.96
N ASN A 18 -2.32 -13.53 -11.43
CA ASN A 18 -1.55 -12.83 -12.46
C ASN A 18 -1.05 -11.47 -11.91
N PRO A 19 0.15 -11.43 -11.30
CA PRO A 19 0.64 -10.26 -10.60
C PRO A 19 1.20 -9.17 -11.53
N LEU A 20 1.25 -9.39 -12.85
CA LEU A 20 2.02 -8.55 -13.77
C LEU A 20 1.61 -7.07 -13.71
N LEU A 21 0.31 -6.80 -13.58
CA LEU A 21 -0.18 -5.42 -13.55
C LEU A 21 0.18 -4.71 -12.24
N ASP A 22 0.02 -5.39 -11.11
CA ASP A 22 0.33 -4.84 -9.80
C ASP A 22 1.84 -4.64 -9.61
N LEU A 23 2.65 -5.57 -10.12
CA LEU A 23 4.11 -5.46 -10.15
C LEU A 23 4.56 -4.29 -11.01
N TYR A 24 3.96 -4.12 -12.19
CA TYR A 24 4.22 -2.96 -13.04
C TYR A 24 3.96 -1.64 -12.30
N ILE A 25 2.86 -1.54 -11.53
CA ILE A 25 2.56 -0.34 -10.74
C ILE A 25 3.65 -0.08 -9.69
N LEU A 26 4.12 -1.12 -8.99
CA LEU A 26 5.19 -0.98 -7.99
C LEU A 26 6.52 -0.55 -8.62
N GLU A 27 6.85 -1.06 -9.80
CA GLU A 27 8.07 -0.76 -10.56
C GLU A 27 8.14 0.70 -11.05
N GLN A 28 7.02 1.43 -11.07
CA GLN A 28 7.04 2.86 -11.41
C GLN A 28 7.66 3.74 -10.32
N SER A 29 7.97 3.16 -9.16
CA SER A 29 8.67 3.84 -8.09
C SER A 29 10.15 3.50 -8.08
N ASP A 30 11.01 4.53 -8.02
CA ASP A 30 12.46 4.35 -7.85
C ASP A 30 12.85 3.90 -6.43
N LYS A 31 11.88 3.58 -5.56
CA LYS A 31 12.12 3.14 -4.18
C LYS A 31 12.21 1.62 -4.14
N LEU A 32 13.16 1.09 -3.36
CA LEU A 32 13.27 -0.36 -3.11
C LEU A 32 12.04 -0.94 -2.38
N TYR A 33 11.36 -0.12 -1.58
CA TYR A 33 10.17 -0.49 -0.82
C TYR A 33 9.11 0.61 -1.00
N PRO A 34 8.43 0.67 -2.16
CA PRO A 34 7.42 1.68 -2.44
C PRO A 34 6.27 1.61 -1.44
N LYS A 35 5.62 2.75 -1.19
CA LYS A 35 4.40 2.82 -0.41
C LYS A 35 3.23 2.80 -1.37
N ILE A 36 2.26 1.94 -1.10
CA ILE A 36 1.02 1.87 -1.87
C ILE A 36 -0.16 2.13 -0.94
N CYS A 37 -1.10 2.95 -1.41
CA CYS A 37 -2.29 3.32 -0.67
C CYS A 37 -3.53 3.02 -1.51
N PHE A 38 -4.38 2.11 -1.04
CA PHE A 38 -5.62 1.76 -1.72
C PHE A 38 -6.77 2.66 -1.29
N LEU A 39 -7.58 3.06 -2.27
CA LEU A 39 -8.81 3.82 -2.10
C LEU A 39 -9.98 2.95 -2.57
N ALA A 40 -10.59 2.22 -1.66
CA ALA A 40 -11.66 1.25 -1.95
C ALA A 40 -13.04 1.90 -2.14
N THR A 41 -13.10 3.23 -2.29
CA THR A 41 -14.34 4.01 -2.20
C THR A 41 -15.33 3.71 -3.32
N ALA A 42 -14.87 3.25 -4.50
CA ALA A 42 -15.74 2.80 -5.58
C ALA A 42 -16.63 1.60 -5.17
N SER A 43 -16.17 0.81 -4.19
CA SER A 43 -16.93 -0.30 -3.59
C SER A 43 -17.66 0.09 -2.29
N GLY A 44 -17.56 1.35 -1.86
CA GLY A 44 -18.05 1.79 -0.55
C GLY A 44 -17.23 1.25 0.63
N ASP A 45 -15.91 1.06 0.43
CA ASP A 45 -14.99 0.43 1.40
C ASP A 45 -15.42 -0.98 1.79
N ALA A 46 -15.71 -1.82 0.80
CA ALA A 46 -16.05 -3.22 1.04
C ALA A 46 -14.85 -3.94 1.69
N GLU A 47 -15.09 -4.54 2.86
CA GLU A 47 -14.06 -5.23 3.66
C GLU A 47 -13.32 -6.29 2.85
N GLY A 48 -14.05 -7.18 2.16
CA GLY A 48 -13.45 -8.20 1.31
C GLY A 48 -12.60 -7.65 0.16
N TYR A 49 -12.83 -6.40 -0.28
CA TYR A 49 -11.99 -5.79 -1.30
C TYR A 49 -10.68 -5.25 -0.72
N ILE A 50 -10.76 -4.69 0.48
CA ILE A 50 -9.60 -4.26 1.27
C ILE A 50 -8.76 -5.48 1.67
N GLU A 51 -9.39 -6.60 2.05
CA GLU A 51 -8.72 -7.87 2.35
C GLU A 51 -7.90 -8.36 1.17
N ARG A 52 -8.52 -8.49 -0.03
CA ARG A 52 -7.79 -8.89 -1.25
C ARG A 52 -6.59 -8.00 -1.57
N PHE A 53 -6.73 -6.69 -1.36
CA PHE A 53 -5.60 -5.77 -1.49
C PHE A 53 -4.45 -6.15 -0.55
N TYR A 54 -4.75 -6.40 0.73
CA TYR A 54 -3.71 -6.80 1.67
C TYR A 54 -3.15 -8.19 1.43
N ASP A 55 -3.98 -9.16 1.05
CA ASP A 55 -3.56 -10.53 0.75
C ASP A 55 -2.51 -10.54 -0.36
N PHE A 56 -2.69 -9.72 -1.39
CA PHE A 56 -1.71 -9.58 -2.45
C PHE A 56 -0.48 -8.75 -2.04
N PHE A 57 -0.68 -7.52 -1.55
CA PHE A 57 0.42 -6.55 -1.39
C PHE A 57 1.28 -6.77 -0.14
N LYS A 58 0.84 -7.56 0.86
CA LYS A 58 1.70 -7.94 1.99
C LYS A 58 2.86 -8.84 1.58
N ASP A 59 2.67 -9.63 0.54
CA ASP A 59 3.70 -10.55 0.02
C ASP A 59 4.62 -9.88 -1.02
N GLN A 60 4.31 -8.64 -1.41
CA GLN A 60 5.15 -7.84 -2.30
C GLN A 60 6.18 -7.01 -1.51
N LYS A 61 7.26 -6.60 -2.17
CA LYS A 61 8.28 -5.70 -1.61
C LYS A 61 7.76 -4.26 -1.52
N CYS A 62 6.70 -4.02 -0.74
CA CYS A 62 6.07 -2.72 -0.62
C CYS A 62 5.49 -2.52 0.79
N LYS A 63 5.09 -1.27 1.09
CA LYS A 63 4.38 -0.93 2.32
C LYS A 63 2.91 -0.63 1.99
N PRO A 64 1.99 -1.60 2.17
CA PRO A 64 0.59 -1.39 1.89
C PRO A 64 -0.11 -0.57 2.98
N SER A 65 -1.05 0.25 2.55
CA SER A 65 -1.98 1.02 3.37
C SER A 65 -3.31 1.15 2.63
N HIS A 66 -4.39 1.42 3.34
CA HIS A 66 -5.65 1.83 2.74
C HIS A 66 -6.19 3.05 3.48
N LEU A 67 -6.93 3.89 2.77
CA LEU A 67 -7.70 4.97 3.35
C LEU A 67 -9.17 4.65 3.19
N SER A 68 -9.85 4.44 4.32
CA SER A 68 -11.31 4.25 4.37
C SER A 68 -12.00 5.58 4.65
N LEU A 69 -13.02 5.90 3.85
CA LEU A 69 -13.88 7.08 3.98
C LEU A 69 -15.31 6.73 4.42
N PHE A 70 -15.66 5.45 4.50
CA PHE A 70 -16.98 4.99 4.89
C PHE A 70 -16.93 4.08 6.11
N LYS A 71 -16.02 3.08 6.16
CA LYS A 71 -16.07 1.99 7.15
C LYS A 71 -14.69 1.44 7.57
N PRO A 72 -14.18 1.78 8.77
CA PRO A 72 -14.54 2.95 9.58
C PRO A 72 -14.06 4.25 8.91
N PHE A 73 -14.76 5.36 9.16
CA PHE A 73 -14.33 6.67 8.67
C PHE A 73 -12.95 7.07 9.23
N THR A 74 -12.03 7.46 8.34
CA THR A 74 -10.74 8.03 8.76
C THR A 74 -10.93 9.46 9.26
N LYS A 75 -10.96 9.63 10.60
CA LYS A 75 -11.26 10.91 11.27
C LYS A 75 -10.39 12.10 10.84
N ASN A 76 -9.12 11.88 10.50
CA ASN A 76 -8.20 12.93 10.07
C ASN A 76 -7.45 12.52 8.80
N ILE A 77 -8.09 12.79 7.66
CA ILE A 77 -7.59 12.42 6.33
C ILE A 77 -6.26 13.12 6.03
N GLU A 78 -6.13 14.41 6.36
CA GLU A 78 -4.90 15.16 6.12
C GLU A 78 -3.71 14.54 6.85
N GLN A 79 -3.85 14.28 8.16
CA GLN A 79 -2.81 13.64 8.95
C GLN A 79 -2.50 12.23 8.46
N PHE A 80 -3.49 11.49 8.00
CA PHE A 80 -3.27 10.18 7.38
C PHE A 80 -2.43 10.31 6.10
N ILE A 81 -2.77 11.23 5.19
CA ILE A 81 -2.02 11.46 3.95
C ILE A 81 -0.58 11.88 4.25
N ILE A 82 -0.39 12.80 5.22
CA ILE A 82 0.94 13.21 5.68
C ILE A 82 1.72 12.00 6.22
N LYS A 83 1.11 11.17 7.06
CA LYS A 83 1.73 9.95 7.61
C LYS A 83 2.13 8.99 6.50
N VAL A 84 1.25 8.69 5.54
CA VAL A 84 1.55 7.82 4.40
C VAL A 84 2.75 8.37 3.61
N LYS A 85 2.73 9.66 3.27
CA LYS A 85 3.87 10.33 2.60
C LYS A 85 5.17 10.24 3.42
N ASN A 86 5.11 10.44 4.73
CA ASN A 86 6.28 10.63 5.60
C ASN A 86 6.77 9.39 6.36
N LEU A 87 6.21 8.20 6.14
CA LEU A 87 6.61 6.91 6.75
C LEU A 87 8.08 6.43 6.54
N LEU A 88 9.05 7.32 6.28
CA LEU A 88 10.48 7.05 6.35
C LEU A 88 10.96 7.27 7.80
N GLY A 89 11.38 6.20 8.50
CA GLY A 89 12.14 6.35 9.75
C GLY A 89 11.91 5.35 10.89
N GLN A 90 11.32 4.16 10.70
CA GLN A 90 11.12 3.21 11.83
C GLN A 90 11.65 1.78 11.63
N LEU A 91 12.66 1.57 10.78
CA LEU A 91 13.28 0.24 10.64
C LEU A 91 14.82 0.23 10.77
N VAL A 92 15.42 1.21 11.47
CA VAL A 92 16.89 1.22 11.70
C VAL A 92 17.31 1.31 13.18
N GLN A 93 16.39 1.35 14.15
CA GLN A 93 16.77 1.44 15.58
C GLN A 93 16.71 0.13 16.40
N GLY A 94 16.43 -1.02 15.78
CA GLY A 94 16.24 -2.29 16.51
C GLY A 94 17.43 -3.26 16.53
N GLN A 95 18.58 -2.94 15.93
CA GLN A 95 19.66 -3.91 15.68
C GLN A 95 21.04 -3.30 15.96
N MET A 96 21.29 -2.69 17.13
CA MET A 96 22.66 -2.39 17.60
C MET A 96 22.74 -2.25 19.13
N GLN A 97 22.11 -3.16 19.88
CA GLN A 97 22.41 -3.37 21.30
C GLN A 97 22.39 -4.86 21.60
N GLY A 98 23.57 -5.48 21.59
CA GLY A 98 23.73 -6.89 21.91
C GLY A 98 25.08 -7.42 21.43
N HIS A 99 26.14 -7.06 22.15
CA HIS A 99 27.31 -7.90 22.49
C HIS A 99 28.51 -7.02 22.85
N THR A 100 28.65 -6.73 24.14
CA THR A 100 29.96 -6.66 24.78
C THR A 100 29.77 -7.02 26.25
N GLU A 101 29.93 -8.30 26.54
CA GLU A 101 30.47 -8.80 27.82
C GLU A 101 31.60 -9.77 27.45
#